data_AF-A0A170ULC6-F1
#
_entry.id   AF-A0A170ULC6-F1
#
_cell.length_a   1.000
_cell.length_b   1.000
_cell.length_c   1.000
_cell.angle_alpha   90.00
_cell.angle_beta   90.00
_cell.angle_gamma   90.00
#
_symmetry.space_group_name_H-M   'P 1'
#
loop_
_entity.id
_entity.type
_entity.pdbx_description
1 polymer ?
#
loop_
_entity_poly.entity_id
_entity_poly.type
_entity_poly.pdbx_seq_one_letter_code
_entity_poly.pdbx_strand_id
1 'polypeptide(L)' 'MVPVLNAFGTHCAVFGNHDFDFGLEVLSERVADTNFPWLMSNVIDNETGRPLGDGKINSCYRMGWKKE' A
#
# COMPACT_ATOMS: atom_id res chain seq x y z
N MET A 1 6.05 12.57 -3.99
CA MET A 1 4.69 12.14 -3.59
C MET A 1 4.63 11.62 -2.17
N VAL A 2 5.53 10.70 -1.77
CA VAL A 2 5.54 10.08 -0.43
C VAL A 2 5.38 11.05 0.76
N PRO A 3 6.14 12.17 0.87
CA PRO A 3 5.98 13.07 2.03
C PRO A 3 4.58 13.66 2.15
N VAL A 4 3.94 13.96 1.02
CA VAL A 4 2.57 14.49 0.98
C VAL A 4 1.58 13.42 1.42
N LEU A 5 1.71 12.18 0.92
CA LEU A 5 0.84 11.06 1.29
C LEU A 5 0.93 10.73 2.78
N ASN A 6 2.14 10.79 3.35
CA ASN A 6 2.35 10.59 4.78
C ASN A 6 1.73 11.70 5.62
N ALA A 7 1.78 12.96 5.15
CA ALA A 7 1.15 14.09 5.83
C ALA A 7 -0.38 14.13 5.66
N PHE A 8 -0.93 13.48 4.64
CA PHE A 8 -2.35 13.53 4.30
C PHE A 8 -3.25 12.77 5.29
N GLY A 9 -2.68 11.84 6.06
CA GLY A 9 -3.47 10.97 6.95
C GLY A 9 -4.15 9.82 6.22
N THR A 10 -3.53 9.31 5.16
CA THR A 10 -3.98 8.13 4.42
C THR A 10 -4.05 6.91 5.34
N HIS A 11 -5.20 6.23 5.38
CA HIS A 11 -5.38 5.03 6.19
C HIS A 11 -4.90 3.76 5.47
N CYS A 12 -5.09 3.69 4.14
CA CYS A 12 -4.56 2.65 3.27
C CYS A 12 -4.56 3.14 1.82
N ALA A 13 -3.76 2.49 0.99
CA ALA A 13 -3.78 2.67 -0.46
C ALA A 13 -3.85 1.30 -1.15
N VAL A 14 -4.24 1.29 -2.42
CA VAL A 14 -4.16 0.12 -3.31
C VAL A 14 -3.22 0.46 -4.45
N PHE A 15 -2.50 -0.54 -4.96
CA PHE A 15 -1.66 -0.32 -6.13
C PHE A 15 -2.52 -0.11 -7.39
N GLY A 16 -2.21 0.93 -8.14
CA GLY A 16 -2.65 1.13 -9.51
C GLY A 16 -1.66 0.56 -10.51
N ASN A 17 -2.02 0.60 -11.79
CA ASN A 17 -1.15 0.10 -12.87
C ASN A 17 0.15 0.92 -12.99
N HIS A 18 0.08 2.24 -12.78
CA HIS A 18 1.24 3.13 -12.94
C HIS A 18 2.23 3.08 -11.77
N ASP A 19 1.87 2.47 -10.64
CA ASP A 19 2.82 2.25 -9.54
C ASP A 19 3.97 1.31 -9.96
N PHE A 20 3.77 0.52 -11.03
CA PHE A 20 4.74 -0.42 -11.57
C PHE A 20 5.62 0.14 -12.69
N ASP A 21 5.41 1.39 -13.13
CA ASP A 21 6.09 1.97 -14.29
C ASP A 21 7.62 2.01 -14.15
N PHE A 22 8.13 2.04 -12.92
CA PHE A 22 9.57 2.08 -12.60
C PHE A 22 10.11 0.75 -12.06
N GLY A 23 9.31 -0.32 -12.14
CA GLY A 23 9.68 -1.64 -11.65
C GLY A 23 9.47 -1.85 -10.14
N LEU A 24 9.58 -3.11 -9.73
CA LEU A 24 9.24 -3.56 -8.37
C LEU A 24 10.23 -3.09 -7.31
N GLU A 25 11.49 -2.92 -7.65
CA GLU A 25 12.52 -2.45 -6.72
C GLU A 25 12.21 -1.02 -6.25
N VAL A 26 12.01 -0.10 -7.21
CA VAL A 26 11.63 1.28 -6.92
C VAL A 26 10.29 1.34 -6.20
N LEU A 27 9.31 0.54 -6.61
CA LEU A 27 8.02 0.47 -5.94
C LEU A 27 8.17 0.04 -4.47
N SER A 28 8.95 -1.00 -4.20
CA SER A 28 9.18 -1.51 -2.84
C SER A 28 9.81 -0.44 -1.93
N GLU A 29 10.78 0.33 -2.44
CA GLU A 29 11.33 1.48 -1.71
C GLU A 29 10.24 2.50 -1.35
N ARG A 30 9.38 2.88 -2.31
CA ARG A 30 8.33 3.88 -2.05
C ARG A 30 7.24 3.36 -1.12
N VAL A 31 6.92 2.08 -1.16
CA VAL A 31 6.02 1.43 -0.21
C VAL A 31 6.64 1.48 1.19
N ALA A 32 7.93 1.16 1.35
CA ALA A 32 8.64 1.22 2.62
C ALA A 32 8.72 2.63 3.20
N ASP A 33 8.81 3.66 2.36
CA ASP A 33 8.84 5.07 2.78
C ASP A 33 7.45 5.63 3.19
N THR A 34 6.36 4.89 2.96
CA THR A 34 5.01 5.33 3.36
C THR A 34 4.58 4.81 4.73
N ASN A 35 3.80 5.61 5.46
CA ASN A 35 3.38 5.31 6.83
C ASN A 35 2.02 4.59 6.92
N PHE A 36 1.52 4.05 5.81
CA PHE A 36 0.23 3.37 5.71
C PHE A 36 0.39 2.08 4.90
N PRO A 37 -0.47 1.07 5.12
CA PRO A 37 -0.40 -0.17 4.36
C PRO A 37 -0.89 0.02 2.92
N TRP A 38 -0.17 -0.60 2.00
CA TRP A 38 -0.60 -0.84 0.64
C TRP A 38 -1.29 -2.19 0.51
N LEU A 39 -2.36 -2.25 -0.27
CA LEU A 39 -3.20 -3.42 -0.44
C LEU A 39 -3.11 -4.01 -1.85
N MET A 40 -3.06 -5.34 -1.91
CA MET A 40 -3.15 -6.12 -3.14
C MET A 40 -3.81 -7.48 -2.86
N SER A 41 -4.97 -7.70 -3.47
CA SER A 41 -5.74 -8.94 -3.26
C SER A 41 -5.91 -9.79 -4.52
N ASN A 42 -5.57 -9.24 -5.70
CA ASN A 42 -5.94 -9.81 -6.99
C ASN A 42 -4.76 -10.03 -7.95
N VAL A 43 -3.54 -9.66 -7.57
CA VAL A 43 -2.33 -9.88 -8.37
C VAL A 43 -1.31 -10.60 -7.49
N ILE A 44 -0.88 -11.76 -7.94
CA ILE A 44 0.03 -12.66 -7.23
C ILE A 44 1.31 -12.75 -8.03
N ASP A 45 2.44 -12.62 -7.33
CA ASP A 45 3.76 -12.91 -7.87
C ASP A 45 3.93 -14.43 -8.04
N ASN A 46 4.21 -14.85 -9.27
CA ASN A 46 4.35 -16.26 -9.62
C ASN A 46 5.61 -16.92 -9.02
N GLU A 47 6.64 -16.13 -8.69
CA GLU A 47 7.88 -16.66 -8.11
C GLU A 47 7.73 -16.89 -6.60
N THR A 48 7.09 -15.95 -5.91
CA THR A 48 6.98 -15.98 -4.44
C THR A 48 5.65 -16.53 -3.93
N GLY A 49 4.61 -16.59 -4.78
CA GLY A 49 3.25 -16.97 -4.40
C GLY A 49 2.55 -15.96 -3.48
N ARG A 50 3.11 -14.75 -3.33
CA ARG A 50 2.59 -13.68 -2.46
C ARG A 50 1.99 -12.55 -3.29
N PRO A 51 1.19 -11.64 -2.69
CA PRO A 51 0.74 -10.44 -3.39
C PRO A 51 1.92 -9.63 -3.91
N LEU A 52 1.82 -9.14 -5.14
CA LEU A 52 2.90 -8.38 -5.80
C LEU A 52 3.19 -7.07 -5.04
N GLY A 53 4.46 -6.66 -5.00
CA GLY A 53 4.90 -5.42 -4.34
C GLY A 53 4.70 -5.40 -2.82
N ASP A 54 4.72 -6.58 -2.17
CA ASP A 54 4.53 -6.76 -0.72
C ASP A 54 3.19 -6.22 -0.17
N GLY A 55 2.18 -6.13 -1.04
CA GLY A 55 0.85 -5.69 -0.66
C GLY A 55 0.18 -6.62 0.36
N LYS A 56 -0.59 -6.05 1.29
CA LYS A 56 -1.46 -6.83 2.17
C LYS A 56 -2.77 -7.18 1.46
N ILE A 57 -3.30 -8.38 1.70
CA ILE A 57 -4.60 -8.78 1.11
C ILE A 57 -5.76 -7.95 1.71
N ASN A 58 -5.65 -7.59 2.99
CA ASN A 58 -6.64 -6.76 3.68
C ASN A 58 -5.99 -5.93 4.79
N SER A 59 -6.70 -4.90 5.24
CA SER A 59 -6.40 -4.16 6.45
C SER A 59 -7.71 -3.81 7.16
N CYS A 60 -7.75 -3.94 8.48
CA CYS A 60 -8.92 -3.64 9.29
C CYS A 60 -8.58 -2.54 10.29
N TYR A 61 -9.37 -1.48 10.29
CA TYR A 61 -9.24 -0.36 11.21
C TYR A 61 -10.48 -0.24 12.08
N ARG A 62 -10.27 -0.06 13.38
CA ARG A 62 -11.35 0.25 14.31
C ARG A 62 -11.44 1.76 14.44
N MET A 63 -12.47 2.35 13.84
CA MET A 63 -12.78 3.76 14.01
C MET A 63 -13.65 3.94 15.25
N GLY A 64 -13.13 4.66 16.25
CA GLY A 64 -13.92 5.09 17.40
C GLY A 64 -14.80 6.28 17.01
N TRP A 65 -16.10 6.19 17.28
CA TRP A 65 -16.98 7.36 17.20
C TRP A 65 -16.72 8.23 18.44
N LYS A 66 -16.26 9.47 18.25
CA LYS A 66 -16.35 10.46 19.34
C LYS A 66 -17.81 10.86 19.46
N LYS A 67 -18.44 10.55 20.60
CA LYS A 67 -19.63 11.29 21.03
C LYS A 67 -19.16 12.67 21.47
N GLU A 68 -19.63 13.71 20.79
CA GLU A 68 -19.61 15.08 21.32
C GLU A 68 -20.49 15.17 22.59
#